data_AF-A0A940XU48-F1
#
_entry.id   AF-A0A940XU48-F1
#
_cell.length_a   1.000
_cell.length_b   1.000
_cell.length_c   1.000
_cell.angle_alpha   90.00
_cell.angle_beta   90.00
_cell.angle_gamma   90.00
#
_symmetry.space_group_name_H-M   'P 1'
#
loop_
_entity.id
_entity.type
_entity.pdbx_description
1 polymer ?
#
loop_
_entity_poly.entity_id
_entity_poly.type
_entity_poly.pdbx_seq_one_letter_code
_entity_poly.pdbx_strand_id
1 'polypeptide(L)'
;MQRITSELPYLDQAGHVYVPLAGPARSCLKLNRHASRVWREALRGPVDLDTLPAPDRDFLLGLVQGGALHSAPAPVSASASASASASEGM
;
A
#
# COMPACT_ATOMS: atom_id res chain seq x y z
N MET A 1 11.28 -2.15 -0.15
CA MET A 1 10.14 -1.23 -0.46
C MET A 1 9.07 -1.88 -1.32
N GLN A 2 7.82 -1.80 -0.89
CA GLN A 2 6.63 -2.33 -1.55
C GLN A 2 5.62 -1.22 -1.81
N ARG A 3 4.92 -1.26 -2.94
CA ARG A 3 3.75 -0.43 -3.20
C ARG A 3 2.51 -1.16 -2.69
N ILE A 4 1.78 -0.49 -1.80
CA ILE A 4 0.53 -1.00 -1.25
C ILE A 4 -0.65 -0.28 -1.93
N THR A 5 -1.66 -1.04 -2.34
CA THR A 5 -2.91 -0.54 -2.91
C THR A 5 -4.11 -1.15 -2.21
N SER A 6 -5.24 -0.44 -2.19
CA SER A 6 -6.50 -0.98 -1.68
C SER A 6 -7.22 -1.74 -2.77
N GLU A 7 -7.60 -2.99 -2.49
CA GLU A 7 -8.38 -3.83 -3.41
C GLU A 7 -9.89 -3.68 -3.19
N LEU A 8 -10.27 -3.29 -1.97
CA LEU A 8 -11.66 -3.06 -1.60
C LEU A 8 -11.94 -1.55 -1.53
N PRO A 9 -13.18 -1.11 -1.80
CA PRO A 9 -13.57 0.26 -1.46
C PRO A 9 -13.42 0.46 0.05
N TYR A 10 -13.13 1.68 0.49
CA TYR A 10 -13.09 2.01 1.92
C TYR A 10 -13.69 3.38 2.17
N LEU A 11 -14.21 3.58 3.38
CA LEU A 11 -14.69 4.87 3.86
C LEU A 11 -13.69 5.39 4.88
N ASP A 12 -13.16 6.60 4.69
CA ASP A 12 -12.33 7.32 5.66
C ASP A 12 -13.13 8.49 6.23
N GLN A 13 -13.69 8.33 7.43
CA GLN A 13 -14.57 9.32 8.04
C GLN A 13 -14.42 9.33 9.56
N ALA A 14 -14.57 10.51 10.17
CA ALA A 14 -14.47 10.71 11.62
C ALA A 14 -13.17 10.18 12.24
N GLY A 15 -12.07 10.19 11.47
CA GLY A 15 -10.76 9.71 11.90
C GLY A 15 -10.59 8.19 11.88
N HIS A 16 -11.54 7.46 11.31
CA HIS A 16 -11.54 6.01 11.19
C HIS A 16 -11.68 5.57 9.73
N VAL A 17 -10.99 4.49 9.40
CA VAL A 17 -11.15 3.79 8.12
C VAL A 17 -12.06 2.57 8.32
N TYR A 18 -13.00 2.41 7.40
CA TYR A 18 -13.94 1.30 7.36
C TYR A 18 -13.75 0.55 6.05
N VAL A 19 -13.47 -0.75 6.14
CA VAL A 19 -13.23 -1.61 4.97
C VAL A 19 -14.33 -2.69 4.94
N PRO A 20 -15.28 -2.63 3.99
CA PRO A 20 -16.28 -3.68 3.83
C PRO A 20 -15.59 -4.99 3.45
N LEU A 21 -16.17 -6.12 3.88
CA LEU A 21 -15.71 -7.48 3.56
C LEU A 21 -14.33 -7.89 4.12
N ALA A 22 -13.61 -7.01 4.81
CA ALA A 22 -12.31 -7.32 5.41
C ALA A 22 -12.39 -7.88 6.85
N GLY A 23 -13.59 -7.89 7.45
CA GLY A 23 -13.82 -8.42 8.79
C GLY A 23 -14.17 -9.93 8.79
N PRO A 24 -14.27 -10.55 9.98
CA PRO A 24 -14.73 -11.93 10.12
C PRO A 24 -16.07 -12.15 9.40
N ALA A 25 -16.22 -13.30 8.73
CA ALA A 25 -17.39 -13.63 7.92
C ALA A 25 -17.74 -12.56 6.85
N ARG A 26 -16.72 -11.89 6.30
CA ARG A 26 -16.87 -10.81 5.32
C ARG A 26 -17.70 -9.62 5.84
N SER A 27 -17.63 -9.38 7.15
CA SER A 27 -18.23 -8.18 7.76
C SER A 27 -17.41 -6.92 7.46
N CYS A 28 -17.96 -5.75 7.80
CA CYS A 28 -17.23 -4.50 7.74
C CYS A 28 -16.20 -4.42 8.88
N LEU A 29 -14.94 -4.21 8.52
CA LEU A 29 -13.85 -3.99 9.47
C LEU A 29 -13.72 -2.49 9.75
N LYS A 30 -14.00 -2.08 10.99
CA LYS A 30 -13.69 -0.73 11.47
C LYS A 30 -12.28 -0.74 12.07
N LEU A 31 -11.39 0.04 11.47
CA LEU A 31 -10.04 0.23 12.00
C LEU A 31 -10.04 1.18 13.19
N ASN A 32 -9.23 0.87 14.20
CA ASN A 32 -8.97 1.81 15.29
C ASN A 32 -8.16 3.03 14.76
N ARG A 33 -7.97 4.06 15.60
CA ARG A 33 -7.30 5.30 15.17
C ARG A 33 -5.86 5.07 14.68
N HIS A 34 -5.11 4.20 15.35
CA HIS A 34 -3.72 3.88 14.98
C HIS A 34 -3.66 3.11 13.66
N ALA A 35 -4.43 2.04 13.52
CA ALA A 35 -4.52 1.24 12.29
C ALA A 35 -5.01 2.08 11.10
N SER A 36 -5.95 3.01 11.33
CA SER A 36 -6.41 3.95 10.29
C SER A 36 -5.29 4.88 9.81
N ARG A 37 -4.40 5.31 10.70
CA ARG A 37 -3.21 6.09 10.33
C ARG A 37 -2.24 5.24 9.50
N VAL A 38 -1.91 4.04 9.96
CA VAL A 38 -1.01 3.11 9.26
C VAL A 38 -1.55 2.78 7.86
N TRP A 39 -2.85 2.50 7.74
CA TRP A 39 -3.52 2.30 6.45
C TRP A 39 -3.31 3.49 5.50
N ARG A 40 -3.59 4.71 5.96
CA ARG A 40 -3.44 5.92 5.13
C ARG A 40 -1.99 6.15 4.72
N GLU A 41 -1.05 5.98 5.64
CA GLU A 41 0.38 6.14 5.36
C GLU A 41 0.85 5.12 4.33
N ALA A 42 0.40 3.87 4.46
CA ALA A 42 0.74 2.80 3.52
C ALA A 42 0.25 3.05 2.09
N LEU A 43 -0.93 3.67 1.93
CA LEU A 43 -1.49 3.99 0.61
C LEU A 43 -0.90 5.25 -0.04
N ARG A 44 -0.17 6.09 0.71
CA ARG A 44 0.41 7.34 0.18
C ARG A 44 1.64 7.10 -0.70
N GLY A 45 2.36 6.01 -0.49
CA GLY A 45 3.60 5.75 -1.23
C GLY A 45 4.23 4.40 -0.90
N PRO A 46 5.42 4.13 -1.46
CA PRO A 46 6.16 2.90 -1.16
C PRO A 46 6.46 2.77 0.33
N VAL A 47 6.23 1.59 0.88
CA VAL A 47 6.43 1.24 2.28
C VAL A 47 7.57 0.24 2.39
N ASP A 48 8.46 0.44 3.34
CA ASP A 48 9.47 -0.57 3.66
C ASP A 48 9.05 -1.38 4.90
N LEU A 49 8.43 -2.55 4.65
CA LEU A 49 7.83 -3.39 5.70
C LEU A 49 8.84 -3.83 6.77
N ASP A 50 10.11 -3.97 6.41
CA ASP A 50 11.18 -4.40 7.33
C ASP A 50 11.56 -3.31 8.35
N THR A 51 11.23 -2.05 8.06
CA THR A 51 11.49 -0.90 8.95
C THR A 51 10.32 -0.56 9.86
N LEU A 52 9.14 -1.13 9.60
CA LEU A 52 7.95 -0.87 10.39
C LEU A 52 8.03 -1.59 11.74
N PRO A 53 7.42 -1.01 12.80
CA PRO A 53 7.15 -1.76 14.02
C PRO A 53 6.42 -3.07 13.70
N ALA A 54 6.80 -4.16 14.35
CA ALA A 54 6.17 -5.47 14.18
C ALA A 54 4.63 -5.44 14.13
N PRO A 55 3.90 -4.76 15.04
CA PRO A 55 2.44 -4.74 14.98
C PRO A 55 1.89 -4.06 13.73
N ASP A 56 2.57 -3.04 13.20
CA ASP A 56 2.12 -2.30 12.02
C ASP A 56 2.39 -3.11 10.75
N ARG A 57 3.54 -3.78 10.69
CA ARG A 57 3.87 -4.73 9.63
C ARG A 57 2.87 -5.89 9.60
N ASP A 58 2.62 -6.52 10.74
CA ASP A 58 1.75 -7.69 10.84
C ASP A 58 0.30 -7.32 10.52
N PHE A 59 -0.14 -6.12 10.92
CA PHE A 59 -1.43 -5.56 10.50
C PHE A 59 -1.56 -5.42 8.98
N LEU A 60 -0.58 -4.81 8.31
CA LEU A 60 -0.60 -4.66 6.84
C LEU A 60 -0.56 -6.01 6.13
N LEU A 61 0.29 -6.94 6.59
CA LEU A 61 0.37 -8.30 6.03
C LEU A 61 -0.94 -9.07 6.22
N GLY A 62 -1.59 -8.92 7.37
CA GLY A 62 -2.90 -9.54 7.62
C GLY A 62 -3.97 -9.05 6.64
N LEU A 63 -3.97 -7.75 6.33
CA LEU A 63 -4.89 -7.17 5.33
C LEU A 63 -4.56 -7.61 3.90
N VAL A 64 -3.29 -7.84 3.58
CA VAL A 64 -2.88 -8.41 2.29
C VAL A 64 -3.35 -9.86 2.16
N GLN A 65 -3.13 -10.68 3.19
CA GLN A 65 -3.62 -12.07 3.22
C GLN A 65 -5.15 -12.14 3.16
N GLY A 66 -5.84 -11.19 3.78
CA GLY A 66 -7.30 -11.04 3.72
C GLY A 66 -7.83 -10.48 2.40
N GLY A 67 -6.97 -10.09 1.46
CA GLY A 67 -7.36 -9.52 0.16
C GLY A 67 -7.95 -8.12 0.24
N ALA A 68 -7.81 -7.42 1.37
CA ALA A 68 -8.22 -6.02 1.51
C ALA A 68 -7.18 -5.06 0.92
N LEU A 69 -5.90 -5.44 1.00
CA LEU A 69 -4.78 -4.75 0.40
C LEU A 69 -4.09 -5.66 -0.61
N HIS A 70 -3.42 -5.06 -1.58
CA HIS A 70 -2.46 -5.71 -2.45
C HIS A 70 -1.08 -5.10 -2.22
N SER A 71 -0.05 -5.93 -2.26
CA SER A 71 1.35 -5.51 -2.11
C SER A 71 2.17 -6.03 -3.28
N ALA A 72 2.82 -5.11 -3.99
CA ALA A 72 3.74 -5.42 -5.08
C ALA A 72 5.09 -4.74 -4.83
N PRO A 73 6.21 -5.23 -5.41
CA PRO A 73 7.47 -4.49 -5.41
C PRO A 73 7.24 -3.07 -5.95
N ALA A 74 7.74 -2.04 -5.25
CA ALA A 74 7.67 -0.69 -5.78
C ALA A 74 8.52 -0.62 -7.07
N PRO A 75 8.04 0.05 -8.14
CA PRO A 75 8.84 0.19 -9.35
C PRO A 75 10.12 0.95 -8.98
N VAL A 76 11.27 0.29 -9.13
CA VAL A 76 12.55 1.00 -9.11
C VAL A 76 12.51 1.95 -10.29
N SER A 77 12.55 3.25 -10.02
CA SER A 77 12.68 4.23 -11.11
C SER A 77 14.01 3.96 -11.80
N ALA A 78 13.98 3.25 -12.92
CA ALA A 78 15.09 3.19 -13.85
C ALA A 78 15.23 4.58 -14.48
N SER A 79 15.82 5.52 -13.75
CA SER A 79 16.28 6.78 -14.31
C SER A 79 17.76 6.65 -14.58
N ALA A 80 18.10 6.17 -15.78
CA ALA A 80 19.40 6.39 -16.39
C ALA A 80 19.32 6.21 -17.91
N SER A 81 19.51 7.33 -18.61
CA SER A 81 20.09 7.46 -19.95
C SER A 81 19.36 6.84 -21.14
N ALA A 82 18.56 7.69 -21.81
CA ALA A 82 18.60 7.76 -23.27
C ALA A 82 18.96 9.21 -23.67
N SER A 83 20.23 9.59 -23.43
CA SER A 83 20.86 10.70 -24.14
C SER A 83 21.79 10.13 -25.21
N ALA A 84 21.59 10.64 -26.43
CA ALA A 84 22.49 10.66 -27.58
C ALA A 84 22.78 9.34 -28.30
N SER A 85 22.25 9.24 -29.52
CA SER A 85 23.09 9.20 -30.72
C SER A 85 22.42 10.01 -31.82
N ALA A 86 22.89 11.24 -31.98
CA ALA A 86 22.94 11.87 -33.29
C ALA A 86 24.13 11.23 -34.02
N SER A 87 23.93 10.73 -35.24
CA SER A 87 24.87 10.72 -36.38
C SER A 87 24.51 9.61 -37.38
N GLU A 88 23.89 9.99 -38.49
CA GLU A 88 24.02 9.38 -39.82
C GLU A 88 23.44 10.45 -40.76
N GLY A 89 24.15 11.10 -41.68
CA GLY A 89 25.34 10.70 -42.41
C GLY A 89 24.94 10.57 -43.87
N MET A 90 25.11 11.67 -44.62
CA MET A 90 25.03 11.82 -46.09
C MET A 90 23.67 11.71 -46.77
#